data_AF-W7Q6Z8-F1
#
_entry.id   AF-W7Q6Z8-F1
#
_cell.length_a   1.000
_cell.length_b   1.000
_cell.length_c   1.000
_cell.angle_alpha   90.00
_cell.angle_beta   90.00
_cell.angle_gamma   90.00
#
_symmetry.space_group_name_H-M   'P 1'
#
loop_
_entity.id
_entity.type
_entity.pdbx_description
1 polymer ?
#
loop_
_entity_poly.entity_id
_entity_poly.type
_entity_poly.pdbx_seq_one_letter_code
_entity_poly.pdbx_strand_id
1 'polypeptide(L)'
;MPGLEAEWAERLADCYLIDAADIATTTDSVIRGMVTSRYRSDQGHFMIRLPSERCFTLPTPTTVEHIAAWLARQITEETGRATRVQAFEGVDKGAIAEAQP
;
A
#
# COMPACT_ATOMS: atom_id res chain seq x y z
N MET A 1 19.08 10.90 2.73
CA MET A 1 18.45 12.18 3.14
C MET A 1 18.02 11.95 4.57
N PRO A 2 18.49 12.73 5.56
CA PRO A 2 18.01 12.54 6.93
C PRO A 2 16.48 12.67 6.95
N GLY A 3 15.78 11.63 7.40
CA GLY A 3 14.32 11.69 7.64
C GLY A 3 13.41 11.06 6.60
N LEU A 4 13.92 10.57 5.45
CA LEU A 4 13.08 9.94 4.43
C LEU A 4 12.30 8.74 4.99
N GLU A 5 12.98 7.87 5.73
CA GLU A 5 12.37 6.70 6.36
C GLU A 5 11.29 7.11 7.38
N ALA A 6 11.51 8.22 8.10
CA ALA A 6 10.55 8.73 9.07
C ALA A 6 9.30 9.33 8.39
N GLU A 7 9.48 10.08 7.30
CA GLU A 7 8.37 10.63 6.51
C GLU A 7 7.49 9.51 5.93
N TRP A 8 8.10 8.48 5.36
CA TRP A 8 7.35 7.35 4.82
C TRP A 8 6.70 6.50 5.92
N ALA A 9 7.35 6.35 7.08
CA ALA A 9 6.74 5.73 8.24
C ALA A 9 5.50 6.51 8.72
N GLU A 10 5.56 7.84 8.77
CA GLU A 10 4.42 8.69 9.16
C GLU A 10 3.28 8.63 8.13
N ARG A 11 3.59 8.65 6.83
CA ARG A 11 2.59 8.53 5.75
C ARG A 11 1.83 7.19 5.78
N LEU A 12 2.50 6.12 6.18
CA LEU A 12 1.93 4.77 6.22
C LEU A 12 1.48 4.36 7.64
N ALA A 13 1.65 5.22 8.65
CA ALA A 13 1.30 4.90 10.02
C ALA A 13 -0.23 4.72 10.17
N ASP A 14 -0.61 3.73 10.98
CA ASP A 14 -2.00 3.47 11.40
C ASP A 14 -3.04 3.38 10.27
N CYS A 15 -2.60 2.99 9.07
CA CYS A 15 -3.46 2.85 7.90
C CYS A 15 -3.65 1.38 7.49
N TYR A 16 -4.82 1.11 6.90
CA TYR A 16 -5.11 -0.14 6.23
C TYR A 16 -4.75 -0.01 4.75
N LEU A 17 -3.79 -0.82 4.28
CA LEU A 17 -3.37 -0.84 2.88
C LEU A 17 -4.42 -1.58 2.03
N ILE A 18 -4.86 -0.96 0.94
CA ILE A 18 -5.84 -1.51 0.01
C ILE A 18 -5.27 -1.55 -1.39
N ASP A 19 -5.38 -2.69 -2.08
CA ASP A 19 -5.18 -2.76 -3.52
C ASP A 19 -6.36 -2.05 -4.22
N ALA A 20 -6.06 -1.06 -5.05
CA ALA A 20 -7.04 -0.34 -5.85
C ALA A 20 -7.95 -1.27 -6.67
N ALA A 21 -7.43 -2.42 -7.13
CA ALA A 21 -8.20 -3.41 -7.89
C ALA A 21 -9.34 -4.06 -7.08
N ASP A 22 -9.21 -4.09 -5.74
CA ASP A 22 -10.20 -4.68 -4.84
C ASP A 22 -11.25 -3.67 -4.36
N ILE A 23 -11.10 -2.38 -4.69
CA ILE A 23 -12.09 -1.36 -4.29
C ILE A 23 -13.39 -1.60 -5.04
N ALA A 24 -14.47 -1.83 -4.28
CA ALA A 24 -15.79 -1.97 -4.85
C ALA A 24 -16.27 -0.62 -5.40
N THR A 25 -16.47 -0.54 -6.71
CA THR A 25 -17.17 0.56 -7.41
C THR A 25 -18.64 0.58 -7.03
N THR A 26 -18.95 0.97 -5.79
CA THR A 26 -20.34 1.16 -5.35
C THR A 26 -20.62 2.65 -5.33
N THR A 27 -21.65 3.07 -6.06
CA THR A 27 -22.15 4.45 -6.13
C THR A 27 -22.50 5.04 -4.74
N ASP A 28 -22.66 4.19 -3.72
CA ASP A 28 -22.92 4.56 -2.31
C ASP A 28 -21.66 4.73 -1.43
N SER A 29 -20.48 4.29 -1.87
CA SER A 29 -19.25 4.30 -1.05
C SER A 29 -18.70 5.72 -0.84
N VAL A 30 -18.75 6.55 -1.89
CA VAL A 30 -18.30 7.95 -1.86
C VAL A 30 -19.22 8.83 -0.99
N ILE A 31 -20.48 8.43 -0.77
CA ILE A 31 -21.48 9.28 -0.09
C ILE A 31 -21.23 9.36 1.44
N ARG A 32 -20.35 8.54 2.05
CA ARG A 32 -20.15 8.54 3.52
C ARG A 32 -18.70 8.38 4.00
N GLY A 33 -17.68 8.71 3.19
CA GLY A 33 -16.28 8.62 3.63
C GLY A 33 -15.83 7.21 4.03
N MET A 34 -16.39 6.19 3.37
CA MET A 34 -16.10 4.78 3.63
C MET A 34 -15.59 4.12 2.35
N VAL A 35 -14.59 3.25 2.48
CA VAL A 35 -14.11 2.40 1.40
C VAL A 35 -14.50 0.95 1.67
N THR A 36 -14.91 0.24 0.62
CA THR A 36 -15.18 -1.19 0.67
C THR A 36 -14.17 -1.90 -0.22
N SER A 37 -13.35 -2.77 0.37
CA SER A 37 -12.47 -3.69 -0.37
C SER A 37 -13.13 -5.07 -0.42
N ARG A 38 -13.10 -5.71 -1.58
CA ARG A 38 -13.65 -7.05 -1.81
C ARG A 38 -12.78 -7.83 -2.78
N TYR A 39 -12.56 -9.11 -2.50
CA TYR A 39 -11.87 -10.01 -3.41
C TYR A 39 -12.46 -11.42 -3.34
N ARG A 40 -12.13 -12.24 -4.35
CA ARG A 40 -12.51 -13.65 -4.43
C ARG A 40 -11.25 -14.50 -4.45
N SER A 41 -11.25 -15.57 -3.68
CA SER A 41 -10.23 -16.63 -3.71
C SER A 41 -10.90 -18.01 -3.79
N ASP A 42 -10.09 -19.05 -3.85
CA ASP A 42 -10.57 -20.44 -3.80
C ASP A 42 -11.32 -20.77 -2.50
N GLN A 43 -11.05 -20.02 -1.42
CA GLN A 43 -11.71 -20.17 -0.12
C GLN A 43 -13.02 -19.35 -0.01
N GLY A 44 -13.41 -18.65 -1.07
CA GLY A 44 -14.66 -17.90 -1.13
C GLY A 44 -14.49 -16.40 -1.31
N HIS A 45 -15.48 -15.64 -0.83
CA HIS A 45 -15.58 -14.19 -0.98
C HIS A 45 -15.25 -13.48 0.32
N PHE A 46 -14.37 -12.49 0.24
CA PHE A 46 -13.96 -11.67 1.37
C PHE A 46 -14.34 -10.22 1.12
N MET A 47 -14.75 -9.53 2.17
CA MET A 47 -15.14 -8.11 2.13
C MET A 47 -14.83 -7.44 3.45
N ILE A 48 -14.31 -6.22 3.38
CA ILE A 48 -14.15 -5.32 4.52
C ILE A 48 -14.59 -3.90 4.15
N ARG A 49 -15.18 -3.18 5.10
CA ARG A 49 -15.55 -1.77 4.95
C ARG A 49 -14.96 -0.95 6.09
N LEU A 50 -14.25 0.13 5.76
CA LEU A 50 -13.48 0.96 6.69
C LEU A 50 -13.66 2.45 6.35
N PRO A 51 -13.46 3.37 7.32
CA PRO A 51 -13.35 4.79 7.02
C PRO A 51 -12.20 5.06 6.04
N SER A 52 -12.46 5.84 5.00
CA SER A 52 -11.46 6.13 3.96
C SER A 52 -10.22 6.84 4.52
N GLU A 53 -10.39 7.65 5.57
CA GLU A 53 -9.30 8.34 6.28
C GLU A 53 -8.31 7.40 7.00
N ARG A 54 -8.70 6.14 7.24
CA ARG A 54 -7.84 5.10 7.81
C ARG A 54 -7.26 4.18 6.76
N CYS A 55 -7.42 4.48 5.48
CA CYS A 55 -7.00 3.61 4.40
C CYS A 55 -5.97 4.30 3.50
N PHE A 56 -4.97 3.54 3.06
CA PHE A 56 -4.01 3.98 2.05
C PHE A 56 -4.16 3.07 0.84
N THR A 57 -4.52 3.65 -0.31
CA THR A 57 -4.75 2.87 -1.52
C THR A 57 -3.47 2.77 -2.34
N LEU A 58 -3.04 1.55 -2.63
CA LEU A 58 -1.93 1.23 -3.49
C LEU A 58 -2.45 0.84 -4.89
N PRO A 59 -1.72 1.17 -5.97
CA PRO A 59 -2.08 0.72 -7.33
C PRO A 59 -1.65 -0.74 -7.60
N THR A 60 -1.20 -1.45 -6.57
CA THR A 60 -0.68 -2.81 -6.63
C THR A 60 -1.21 -3.63 -5.46
N PRO A 61 -1.09 -4.96 -5.50
CA PRO A 61 -1.32 -5.82 -4.35
C PRO A 61 -0.53 -5.37 -3.13
N THR A 62 -1.02 -5.72 -1.94
CA THR A 62 -0.46 -5.27 -0.66
C THR A 62 0.46 -6.31 -0.01
N THR A 63 1.04 -7.22 -0.80
CA THR A 63 2.09 -8.12 -0.30
C THR A 63 3.39 -7.35 -0.09
N VAL A 64 4.27 -7.82 0.81
CA VAL A 64 5.52 -7.12 1.15
C VAL A 64 6.42 -6.86 -0.07
N GLU A 65 6.41 -7.74 -1.07
CA GLU A 65 7.15 -7.59 -2.32
C GLU A 65 6.63 -6.41 -3.16
N HIS A 66 5.32 -6.31 -3.29
CA HIS A 66 4.68 -5.22 -4.04
C HIS A 66 4.84 -3.89 -3.30
N ILE A 67 4.74 -3.89 -1.97
CA ILE A 67 4.98 -2.71 -1.14
C ILE A 67 6.42 -2.22 -1.31
N ALA A 68 7.41 -3.12 -1.24
CA ALA A 68 8.82 -2.76 -1.42
C ALA A 68 9.08 -2.15 -2.81
N ALA A 69 8.55 -2.79 -3.87
CA ALA A 69 8.69 -2.32 -5.23
C ALA A 69 8.00 -0.96 -5.47
N TRP A 70 6.80 -0.79 -4.93
CA TRP A 70 6.07 0.48 -5.01
C TRP A 70 6.82 1.60 -4.28
N LEU A 71 7.28 1.38 -3.05
CA LEU A 71 8.05 2.35 -2.28
C LEU A 71 9.34 2.77 -3.01
N ALA A 72 10.09 1.80 -3.55
CA ALA A 72 11.34 2.10 -4.27
C ALA A 72 11.08 3.04 -5.45
N ARG A 73 10.01 2.80 -6.21
CA ARG A 73 9.59 3.65 -7.33
C ARG A 73 9.16 5.03 -6.85
N GLN A 74 8.26 5.13 -5.87
CA GLN A 74 7.77 6.42 -5.37
C GLN A 74 8.90 7.29 -4.81
N ILE A 75 9.80 6.73 -4.01
CA ILE A 75 10.96 7.46 -3.48
C ILE A 75 11.88 7.91 -4.61
N THR A 76 12.11 7.07 -5.62
CA THR A 76 12.95 7.41 -6.77
C THR A 76 12.34 8.56 -7.58
N GLU A 77 11.04 8.51 -7.82
CA GLU A 77 10.27 9.57 -8.49
C GLU A 77 10.31 10.89 -7.69
N GLU A 78 10.14 10.84 -6.36
CA GLU A 78 10.15 12.02 -5.49
C GLU A 78 11.56 12.64 -5.34
N THR A 79 12.60 11.82 -5.30
CA THR A 79 13.97 12.28 -4.97
C THR A 79 14.87 12.43 -6.20
N GLY A 80 14.50 11.85 -7.34
CA GLY A 80 15.34 11.77 -8.54
C GLY A 80 16.59 10.90 -8.35
N ARG A 81 16.61 9.99 -7.38
CA ARG A 81 17.77 9.17 -7.03
C ARG A 81 17.43 7.69 -7.06
N ALA A 82 18.40 6.88 -7.48
CA ALA A 82 18.27 5.44 -7.36
C ALA A 82 18.01 5.04 -5.89
N THR A 83 16.99 4.22 -5.68
CA THR A 83 16.52 3.85 -4.35
C THR A 83 16.46 2.33 -4.22
N ARG A 84 16.94 1.83 -3.08
CA ARG A 84 16.78 0.43 -2.65
C ARG A 84 15.93 0.40 -1.38
N VAL A 85 14.82 -0.32 -1.43
CA VAL A 85 13.91 -0.53 -0.29
C VAL A 85 14.05 -1.96 0.20
N GLN A 86 14.11 -2.11 1.53
CA GLN A 86 14.02 -3.40 2.23
C GLN A 86 12.81 -3.33 3.15
N ALA A 87 11.77 -4.11 2.86
CA ALA A 87 10.53 -4.14 3.63
C ALA A 87 10.40 -5.48 4.35
N PHE A 88 9.83 -5.46 5.57
CA PHE A 88 9.65 -6.64 6.40
C PHE A 88 8.22 -6.66 6.95
N GLU A 89 7.57 -7.82 6.95
CA GLU A 89 6.20 -7.99 7.47
C GLU A 89 6.12 -8.99 8.64
N GLY A 90 7.23 -9.62 9.01
CA GLY A 90 7.33 -10.55 10.13
C GLY A 90 8.73 -11.15 10.27
N VAL A 91 8.90 -12.05 11.23
CA VAL A 91 10.15 -12.82 11.38
C VAL A 91 10.37 -13.63 10.10
N ASP A 92 11.56 -13.53 9.53
CA ASP A 92 11.99 -14.23 8.31
C ASP A 92 11.16 -13.96 7.04
N LYS A 93 10.33 -12.89 7.04
CA LYS A 93 9.52 -12.51 5.87
C LYS A 93 9.72 -11.04 5.50
N GLY A 94 10.32 -10.83 4.34
CA GLY A 94 10.58 -9.51 3.79
C GLY A 94 10.93 -9.55 2.31
N ALA A 95 11.07 -8.37 1.73
CA ALA A 95 11.37 -8.20 0.32
C ALA A 95 12.35 -7.05 0.10
N ILE A 96 13.11 -7.15 -0.98
CA ILE A 96 14.06 -6.13 -1.42
C ILE A 96 13.67 -5.72 -2.83
N ALA A 97 13.59 -4.41 -3.07
CA ALA A 97 13.34 -3.86 -4.39
C ALA A 97 14.22 -2.66 -4.66
N GLU A 98 14.51 -2.43 -5.94
CA GLU A 98 15.36 -1.35 -6.42
C GLU A 98 14.66 -0.62 -7.56
N ALA A 99 14.85 0.69 -7.63
CA ALA A 99 14.39 1.54 -8.72
C ALA A 99 15.47 2.55 -9.09
N GLN A 100 15.47 2.96 -10.37
CA GLN A 100 16.37 3.95 -10.95
C GLN A 100 15.55 5.09 -11.58
N PRO A 101 16.09 6.31 -11.66
CA PRO A 101 15.40 7.47 -12.24
C PRO A 101 15.03 7.29 -13.71
#